data_AF-A0A9E8IG33-F1
#
_entry.id   AF-A0A9E8IG33-F1
#
_cell.length_a   1.000
_cell.length_b   1.000
_cell.length_c   1.000
_cell.angle_alpha   90.00
_cell.angle_beta   90.00
_cell.angle_gamma   90.00
#
_symmetry.space_group_name_H-M   'P 1'
#
loop_
_entity.id
_entity.type
_entity.pdbx_description
1 polymer ?
#
loop_
_entity_poly.entity_id
_entity_poly.type
_entity_poly.pdbx_seq_one_letter_code
_entity_poly.pdbx_strand_id
1 'polypeptide(L)'
;MTLDSTRLQRLQQTPLWDFALTLYAKPGVEAACLTLQDDAELDVCEVLFHCWLYSFGLEAIPAALKHEREQRRLWQCSVTAVLRGLRRDLKAVAATSESVKALRSTIKQAELMAERENLQRWQMWALEAPDNEERVANVAEKTSDASKWLRKQLVISPHAGLSEDRLKQPPTWLKSLQTLTCQLDPYQGAR
;
A
#
# COMPACT_ATOMS: atom_id res chain seq x y z
N MET A 1 -19.58 0.69 18.29
CA MET A 1 -19.95 -0.51 17.53
C MET A 1 -18.87 -1.54 17.83
N THR A 2 -19.23 -2.70 18.38
CA THR A 2 -18.25 -3.77 18.67
C THR A 2 -17.64 -4.30 17.37
N LEU A 3 -16.32 -4.54 17.37
CA LEU A 3 -15.60 -5.14 16.26
C LEU A 3 -16.20 -6.50 15.92
N ASP A 4 -16.43 -6.78 14.63
CA ASP A 4 -16.97 -8.05 14.18
C ASP A 4 -15.88 -9.14 14.23
N SER A 5 -15.95 -10.03 15.23
CA SER A 5 -14.97 -11.10 15.43
C SER A 5 -14.83 -12.02 14.22
N THR A 6 -15.89 -12.20 13.42
CA THR A 6 -15.85 -13.02 12.20
C THR A 6 -15.03 -12.35 11.09
N ARG A 7 -15.06 -11.01 10.97
CA ARG A 7 -14.21 -10.28 10.03
C ARG A 7 -12.73 -10.39 10.39
N LEU A 8 -12.41 -10.23 11.66
CA LEU A 8 -11.03 -10.34 12.16
C LEU A 8 -10.47 -11.75 11.94
N GLN A 9 -11.26 -12.80 12.20
CA GLN A 9 -10.83 -14.18 11.95
C GLN A 9 -10.52 -14.43 10.47
N ARG A 10 -11.35 -13.93 9.55
CA ARG A 10 -11.12 -14.05 8.10
C ARG A 10 -9.88 -13.29 7.65
N LEU A 11 -9.64 -12.11 8.21
CA LEU A 11 -8.44 -11.30 7.97
C LEU A 11 -7.18 -12.08 8.36
N GLN A 12 -7.17 -12.72 9.54
CA GLN A 12 -6.05 -13.54 10.04
C GLN A 12 -5.72 -14.74 9.15
N GLN A 13 -6.73 -15.30 8.46
CA GLN A 13 -6.54 -16.44 7.54
C GLN A 13 -5.92 -16.05 6.19
N THR A 14 -5.83 -14.76 5.89
CA THR A 14 -5.27 -14.25 4.64
C THR A 14 -4.10 -13.33 4.94
N PRO A 15 -2.85 -13.85 5.01
CA PRO A 15 -1.69 -13.02 5.23
C PRO A 15 -1.62 -11.87 4.23
N LEU A 16 -1.24 -10.68 4.71
CA LEU A 16 -1.18 -9.46 3.91
C LEU A 16 -0.25 -9.62 2.71
N TRP A 17 0.85 -10.37 2.86
CA TRP A 17 1.74 -10.69 1.75
C TRP A 17 1.06 -11.47 0.62
N ASP A 18 0.30 -12.52 0.97
CA ASP A 18 -0.38 -13.37 -0.01
C ASP A 18 -1.54 -12.61 -0.69
N PHE A 19 -2.25 -11.79 0.09
CA PHE A 19 -3.22 -10.83 -0.45
C PHE A 19 -2.57 -9.86 -1.44
N ALA A 20 -1.44 -9.25 -1.06
CA ALA A 20 -0.71 -8.30 -1.88
C ALA A 20 -0.28 -8.93 -3.21
N LEU A 21 0.28 -10.14 -3.19
CA LEU A 21 0.64 -10.88 -4.41
C LEU A 21 -0.58 -11.13 -5.30
N THR A 22 -1.69 -11.56 -4.71
CA THR A 22 -2.94 -11.83 -5.44
C THR A 22 -3.50 -10.57 -6.08
N LEU A 23 -3.51 -9.45 -5.35
CA LEU A 23 -3.97 -8.16 -5.84
C LEU A 23 -3.04 -7.63 -6.94
N TYR A 24 -1.72 -7.73 -6.74
CA TYR A 24 -0.71 -7.24 -7.70
C TYR A 24 -0.77 -7.97 -9.05
N ALA A 25 -1.18 -9.24 -9.05
CA ALA A 25 -1.39 -10.03 -10.27
C ALA A 25 -2.65 -9.61 -11.07
N LYS A 26 -3.54 -8.78 -10.51
CA LYS A 26 -4.76 -8.35 -11.18
C LYS A 26 -4.48 -7.30 -12.27
N PRO A 27 -5.29 -7.23 -13.34
CA PRO A 27 -5.08 -6.31 -14.45
C PRO A 27 -4.95 -4.85 -14.00
N GLY A 28 -3.85 -4.20 -14.42
CA GLY A 28 -3.59 -2.78 -14.19
C GLY A 28 -3.11 -2.42 -12.78
N VAL A 29 -3.08 -3.36 -11.83
CA VAL A 29 -2.68 -3.07 -10.44
C VAL A 29 -1.21 -2.71 -10.33
N GLU A 30 -0.31 -3.48 -10.95
CA GLU A 30 1.12 -3.18 -10.97
C GLU A 30 1.38 -1.75 -11.47
N ALA A 31 0.81 -1.40 -12.62
CA ALA A 31 0.95 -0.06 -13.19
C ALA A 31 0.38 1.03 -12.27
N ALA A 32 -0.77 0.77 -11.64
CA ALA A 32 -1.37 1.68 -10.69
C ALA A 32 -0.49 1.91 -9.46
N CYS A 33 0.07 0.85 -8.87
CA CYS A 33 1.01 0.95 -7.75
C CYS A 33 2.26 1.75 -8.12
N LEU A 34 2.83 1.51 -9.29
CA LEU A 34 3.99 2.28 -9.78
C LEU A 34 3.66 3.77 -9.94
N THR A 35 2.51 4.12 -10.54
CA THR A 35 2.07 5.52 -10.64
C THR A 35 1.85 6.15 -9.27
N LEU A 36 1.24 5.44 -8.31
CA LEU A 36 1.03 5.98 -6.97
C LEU A 36 2.34 6.22 -6.23
N GLN A 37 3.32 5.33 -6.42
CA GLN A 37 4.64 5.46 -5.85
C GLN A 37 5.42 6.63 -6.46
N ASP A 38 5.36 6.79 -7.79
CA ASP A 38 6.24 7.69 -8.52
C ASP A 38 5.65 9.11 -8.67
N ASP A 39 4.34 9.23 -8.89
CA ASP A 39 3.67 10.52 -9.10
C ASP A 39 3.11 11.13 -7.79
N ALA A 40 2.73 10.28 -6.83
CA ALA A 40 2.10 10.70 -5.58
C ALA A 40 2.95 10.41 -4.34
N GLU A 41 4.15 9.85 -4.51
CA GLU A 41 5.10 9.50 -3.43
C GLU A 41 4.46 8.64 -2.32
N LEU A 42 3.44 7.85 -2.66
CA LEU A 42 2.74 7.01 -1.70
C LEU A 42 3.56 5.76 -1.39
N ASP A 43 3.52 5.33 -0.13
CA ASP A 43 4.01 4.02 0.26
C ASP A 43 3.02 2.94 -0.22
N VAL A 44 3.43 2.18 -1.24
CA VAL A 44 2.64 1.07 -1.79
C VAL A 44 2.32 0.03 -0.71
N CYS A 45 3.18 -0.17 0.29
CA CYS A 45 2.89 -1.11 1.37
C CYS A 45 1.68 -0.66 2.21
N GLU A 46 1.58 0.64 2.49
CA GLU A 46 0.44 1.22 3.19
C GLU A 46 -0.85 1.17 2.35
N VAL A 47 -0.74 1.45 1.05
CA VAL A 47 -1.87 1.30 0.11
C VAL A 47 -2.42 -0.12 0.14
N LEU A 48 -1.53 -1.12 0.01
CA LEU A 48 -1.90 -2.54 0.05
C LEU A 48 -2.49 -2.95 1.40
N PHE A 49 -1.95 -2.42 2.51
CA PHE A 49 -2.48 -2.63 3.85
C PHE A 49 -3.93 -2.16 3.99
N HIS A 50 -4.26 -0.95 3.53
CA HIS A 50 -5.64 -0.46 3.54
C HIS A 50 -6.55 -1.29 2.63
N CYS A 51 -6.08 -1.66 1.43
CA CYS A 51 -6.82 -2.54 0.52
C CYS A 51 -7.15 -3.89 1.16
N TRP A 52 -6.22 -4.45 1.92
CA TRP A 52 -6.40 -5.70 2.66
C TRP A 52 -7.50 -5.57 3.71
N LEU A 53 -7.40 -4.58 4.62
CA LEU A 53 -8.45 -4.34 5.62
C LEU A 53 -9.83 -4.16 4.97
N TYR A 54 -9.90 -3.34 3.91
CA TYR A 54 -11.14 -3.04 3.21
C TYR A 54 -11.81 -4.29 2.62
N SER A 55 -11.01 -5.20 2.06
CA SER A 55 -11.50 -6.46 1.47
C SER A 55 -12.19 -7.37 2.49
N PHE A 56 -11.92 -7.17 3.78
CA PHE A 56 -12.57 -7.86 4.90
C PHE A 56 -13.59 -6.99 5.65
N GLY A 57 -13.93 -5.81 5.13
CA GLY A 57 -14.88 -4.89 5.73
C GLY A 57 -14.36 -4.23 7.00
N LEU A 58 -13.05 -4.04 7.10
CA LEU A 58 -12.35 -3.38 8.20
C LEU A 58 -11.64 -2.10 7.74
N GLU A 59 -11.42 -1.18 8.66
CA GLU A 59 -10.59 0.01 8.44
C GLU A 59 -9.70 0.29 9.65
N ALA A 60 -8.56 0.93 9.41
CA ALA A 60 -7.65 1.31 10.48
C ALA A 60 -8.19 2.53 11.23
N ILE A 61 -8.04 2.54 12.56
CA ILE A 61 -8.42 3.70 13.39
C ILE A 61 -7.32 4.76 13.25
N PRO A 62 -7.64 5.98 12.75
CA PRO A 62 -6.62 6.97 12.40
C PRO A 62 -5.71 7.39 13.56
N ALA A 63 -6.25 7.45 14.79
CA ALA A 63 -5.48 7.83 15.97
C ALA A 63 -4.40 6.79 16.32
N ALA A 64 -4.75 5.50 16.28
CA ALA A 64 -3.81 4.40 16.54
C ALA A 64 -2.76 4.27 15.41
N LEU A 65 -3.17 4.55 14.16
CA LEU A 65 -2.33 4.40 12.97
C LEU A 65 -1.19 5.43 12.90
N LYS A 66 -1.35 6.60 13.53
CA LYS A 66 -0.45 7.74 13.37
C LYS A 66 1.01 7.43 13.74
N HIS A 67 1.24 6.76 14.87
CA HIS A 67 2.58 6.41 15.31
C HIS A 67 3.22 5.38 14.38
N GLU A 68 2.45 4.37 14.00
CA GLU A 68 2.88 3.31 13.10
C GLU A 68 3.30 3.87 11.74
N ARG A 69 2.48 4.74 11.15
CA ARG A 69 2.78 5.40 9.87
C ARG A 69 4.13 6.13 9.89
N GLU A 70 4.49 6.79 10.98
CA GLU A 70 5.79 7.46 11.09
C GLU A 70 6.95 6.45 11.10
N GLN A 71 6.82 5.34 11.83
CA GLN A 71 7.84 4.28 11.82
C GLN A 71 8.01 3.66 10.43
N ARG A 72 6.91 3.47 9.70
CA ARG A 72 6.91 2.93 8.34
C ARG A 72 7.50 3.92 7.34
N ARG A 73 7.24 5.22 7.50
CA ARG A 73 7.90 6.29 6.74
C ARG A 73 9.41 6.28 6.95
N LEU A 74 9.89 6.14 8.18
CA LEU A 74 11.33 6.06 8.47
C LEU A 74 11.97 4.84 7.78
N TRP A 75 11.32 3.68 7.83
CA TRP A 75 11.76 2.48 7.11
C TRP A 75 11.79 2.67 5.60
N GLN A 76 10.75 3.29 5.05
CA GLN A 76 10.66 3.61 3.63
C GLN A 76 11.85 4.48 3.20
N CYS A 77 12.12 5.57 3.93
CA CYS A 77 13.18 6.52 3.58
C CYS A 77 14.57 5.91 3.73
N SER A 78 14.82 5.13 4.78
CA SER A 78 16.16 4.64 5.13
C SER A 78 16.56 3.35 4.44
N VAL A 79 15.58 2.52 4.04
CA VAL A 79 15.84 1.18 3.46
C VAL A 79 15.29 1.10 2.04
N THR A 80 13.98 1.21 1.89
CA THR A 80 13.31 0.87 0.63
C THR A 80 13.65 1.88 -0.47
N ALA A 81 13.58 3.18 -0.17
CA ALA A 81 13.92 4.25 -1.10
C ALA A 81 15.41 4.22 -1.51
N VAL A 82 16.31 3.89 -0.59
CA VAL A 82 17.74 3.73 -0.87
C VAL A 82 17.99 2.59 -1.85
N LEU A 83 17.43 1.41 -1.59
CA LEU A 83 17.56 0.25 -2.49
C LEU A 83 16.97 0.54 -3.87
N ARG A 84 15.81 1.19 -3.91
CA ARG A 84 15.14 1.59 -5.15
C ARG A 84 15.95 2.60 -5.95
N GLY A 85 16.55 3.58 -5.27
CA GLY A 85 17.48 4.57 -5.87
C GLY A 85 18.65 3.86 -6.55
N LEU A 86 19.37 3.02 -5.81
CA LEU A 86 20.48 2.23 -6.34
C LEU A 86 20.07 1.38 -7.56
N ARG A 87 18.91 0.71 -7.50
CA ARG A 87 18.39 -0.07 -8.63
C ARG A 87 18.08 0.78 -9.86
N ARG A 88 17.59 2.01 -9.67
CA ARG A 88 17.28 2.96 -10.74
C ARG A 88 18.56 3.49 -11.37
N ASP A 89 19.54 3.89 -10.56
CA ASP A 89 20.82 4.45 -11.01
C ASP A 89 21.60 3.44 -11.86
N LEU A 90 21.57 2.16 -11.48
CA LEU A 90 22.24 1.09 -12.22
C LEU A 90 21.56 0.69 -13.53
N LYS A 91 20.35 1.20 -13.84
CA LYS A 91 19.56 0.76 -15.01
C LYS A 91 20.29 0.95 -16.34
N ALA A 92 20.93 2.10 -16.55
CA ALA A 92 21.62 2.41 -17.81
C ALA A 92 22.84 1.52 -18.02
N VAL A 93 23.66 1.33 -16.97
CA VAL A 93 24.87 0.50 -17.02
C VAL A 93 24.54 -0.99 -17.13
N ALA A 94 23.46 -1.44 -16.47
CA ALA A 94 22.99 -2.82 -16.57
C ALA A 94 22.55 -3.21 -18.00
N ALA A 95 22.29 -2.25 -18.90
CA ALA A 95 21.94 -2.54 -20.28
C ALA A 95 23.13 -3.06 -21.10
N THR A 96 24.36 -2.76 -20.68
CA THR A 96 25.59 -3.10 -21.41
C THR A 96 26.56 -3.97 -20.61
N SER A 97 26.29 -4.24 -19.33
CA SER A 97 27.15 -5.05 -18.45
C SER A 97 26.35 -6.12 -17.70
N GLU A 98 26.67 -7.39 -17.97
CA GLU A 98 25.99 -8.54 -17.33
C GLU A 98 26.28 -8.62 -15.83
N SER A 99 27.48 -8.25 -15.38
CA SER A 99 27.82 -8.21 -13.95
C SER A 99 26.99 -7.15 -13.20
N VAL A 100 26.79 -5.98 -13.82
CA VAL A 100 25.94 -4.92 -13.24
C VAL A 100 24.47 -5.30 -13.30
N LYS A 101 24.02 -6.01 -14.33
CA LYS A 101 22.67 -6.58 -14.40
C LYS A 101 22.40 -7.59 -13.28
N ALA A 102 23.36 -8.47 -12.98
CA ALA A 102 23.28 -9.38 -11.85
C ALA A 102 23.20 -8.63 -10.51
N LEU A 103 24.08 -7.65 -10.28
CA LEU A 103 24.04 -6.79 -9.09
C LEU A 103 22.68 -6.08 -8.93
N ARG A 104 22.15 -5.52 -10.02
CA ARG A 104 20.85 -4.85 -10.03
C ARG A 104 19.71 -5.83 -9.69
N SER A 105 19.81 -7.09 -10.10
CA SER A 105 18.85 -8.14 -9.73
C SER A 105 18.90 -8.43 -8.23
N THR A 106 20.10 -8.53 -7.63
CA THR A 106 20.26 -8.70 -6.19
C THR A 106 19.67 -7.53 -5.40
N ILE A 107 19.88 -6.29 -5.86
CA ILE A 107 19.27 -5.10 -5.22
C ILE A 107 17.74 -5.14 -5.34
N LYS A 108 17.20 -5.56 -6.49
CA LYS A 108 15.75 -5.76 -6.65
C LYS A 108 15.21 -6.78 -5.65
N GLN A 109 15.93 -7.90 -5.42
CA GLN A 109 15.53 -8.89 -4.42
C GLN A 109 15.57 -8.31 -3.01
N ALA A 110 16.60 -7.54 -2.66
CA ALA A 110 16.69 -6.85 -1.38
C ALA A 110 15.55 -5.83 -1.18
N GLU A 111 15.19 -5.07 -2.21
CA GLU A 111 14.04 -4.15 -2.18
C GLU A 111 12.74 -4.90 -1.90
N LEU A 112 12.49 -6.01 -2.61
CA LEU A 112 11.30 -6.85 -2.38
C LEU A 112 11.27 -7.46 -0.98
N MET A 113 12.43 -7.86 -0.43
CA MET A 113 12.52 -8.33 0.94
C MET A 113 12.19 -7.22 1.95
N ALA A 114 12.66 -5.99 1.71
CA ALA A 114 12.36 -4.84 2.57
C ALA A 114 10.87 -4.45 2.52
N GLU A 115 10.22 -4.55 1.35
CA GLU A 115 8.77 -4.34 1.20
C GLU A 115 7.97 -5.45 1.89
N ARG A 116 8.39 -6.70 1.77
CA ARG A 116 7.77 -7.84 2.47
C ARG A 116 7.83 -7.68 3.98
N GLU A 117 8.99 -7.30 4.52
CA GLU A 117 9.15 -7.00 5.95
C GLU A 117 8.21 -5.86 6.39
N ASN A 118 8.09 -4.80 5.58
CA ASN A 118 7.20 -3.68 5.89
C ASN A 118 5.72 -4.12 5.93
N LEU A 119 5.28 -4.97 4.98
CA LEU A 119 3.95 -5.56 4.99
C LEU A 119 3.73 -6.48 6.20
N GLN A 120 4.71 -7.29 6.59
CA GLN A 120 4.59 -8.13 7.79
C GLN A 120 4.37 -7.28 9.04
N ARG A 121 5.08 -6.15 9.17
CA ARG A 121 4.89 -5.23 10.29
C ARG A 121 3.52 -4.56 10.29
N TRP A 122 3.02 -4.15 9.12
CA TRP A 122 1.64 -3.65 8.97
C TRP A 122 0.60 -4.69 9.41
N GLN A 123 0.78 -5.95 9.01
CA GLN A 123 -0.09 -7.05 9.44
C GLN A 123 -0.03 -7.26 10.96
N MET A 124 1.17 -7.33 11.55
CA MET A 124 1.33 -7.48 13.00
C MET A 124 0.67 -6.33 13.75
N TRP A 125 0.86 -5.09 13.29
CA TRP A 125 0.21 -3.93 13.88
C TRP A 125 -1.31 -4.10 13.93
N ALA A 126 -1.94 -4.55 12.83
CA ALA A 126 -3.39 -4.73 12.79
C ALA A 126 -3.90 -5.90 13.64
N LEU A 127 -3.14 -6.99 13.75
CA LEU A 127 -3.60 -8.24 14.39
C LEU A 127 -3.22 -8.35 15.87
N GLU A 128 -2.11 -7.73 16.29
CA GLU A 128 -1.55 -7.84 17.64
C GLU A 128 -1.81 -6.55 18.43
N ALA A 129 -3.07 -6.10 18.43
CA ALA A 129 -3.49 -4.98 19.24
C ALA A 129 -3.48 -5.38 20.74
N PRO A 130 -2.88 -4.58 21.64
CA PRO A 130 -3.00 -4.82 23.07
C PRO A 130 -4.46 -4.62 23.51
N ASP A 131 -4.86 -5.30 24.59
CA ASP A 131 -6.25 -5.34 25.08
C ASP A 131 -6.88 -3.95 25.36
N ASN A 132 -6.06 -2.91 25.48
CA ASN A 132 -6.47 -1.53 25.77
C ASN A 132 -6.44 -0.59 24.55
N GLU A 133 -6.15 -1.09 23.35
CA GLU A 133 -6.07 -0.28 22.12
C GLU A 133 -6.87 -0.92 20.99
N GLU A 134 -7.95 -0.25 20.56
CA GLU A 134 -8.59 -0.61 19.30
C GLU A 134 -7.79 -0.01 18.13
N ARG A 135 -7.24 -0.87 17.26
CA ARG A 135 -6.48 -0.47 16.06
C ARG A 135 -7.28 -0.52 14.77
N VAL A 136 -8.26 -1.41 14.70
CA VAL A 136 -9.12 -1.61 13.54
C VAL A 136 -10.59 -1.56 13.95
N ALA A 137 -11.44 -1.05 13.05
CA ALA A 137 -12.88 -0.97 13.22
C ALA A 137 -13.60 -1.55 12.01
N ASN A 138 -14.89 -1.86 12.17
CA ASN A 138 -15.74 -2.16 11.02
C ASN A 138 -15.85 -0.92 10.14
N VAL A 139 -15.73 -1.07 8.81
CA VAL A 139 -15.92 0.04 7.87
C VAL A 139 -17.29 0.68 8.13
N ALA A 140 -17.29 1.96 8.53
CA ALA A 140 -18.50 2.66 8.97
C ALA A 140 -19.46 3.00 7.82
N GLU A 141 -18.93 3.21 6.61
CA GLU A 141 -19.70 3.53 5.42
C GLU A 141 -19.59 2.39 4.41
N LYS A 142 -20.72 1.79 4.01
CA LYS A 142 -20.79 1.08 2.72
C LYS A 142 -20.64 2.12 1.61
N THR A 143 -19.45 2.69 1.46
CA THR A 143 -19.18 3.66 0.41
C THR A 143 -19.26 2.88 -0.90
N SER A 144 -20.19 3.27 -1.77
CA SER A 144 -20.23 2.81 -3.17
C SER A 144 -18.99 3.24 -3.96
N ASP A 145 -18.10 4.01 -3.34
CA ASP A 145 -16.86 4.54 -3.90
C ASP A 145 -15.66 4.19 -3.00
N ALA A 146 -15.10 2.99 -3.22
CA ALA A 146 -13.89 2.51 -2.56
C ALA A 146 -12.67 3.40 -2.83
N SER A 147 -12.63 4.11 -3.97
CA SER A 147 -11.56 5.06 -4.31
C SER A 147 -11.58 6.27 -3.37
N LYS A 148 -12.75 6.85 -3.14
CA LYS A 148 -12.94 7.94 -2.18
C LYS A 148 -12.60 7.51 -0.74
N TRP A 149 -13.00 6.30 -0.35
CA TRP A 149 -12.62 5.74 0.95
C TRP A 149 -11.09 5.61 1.08
N LEU A 150 -10.41 4.98 0.12
CA LEU A 150 -8.97 4.75 0.18
C LEU A 150 -8.19 6.08 0.24
N ARG A 151 -8.63 7.08 -0.53
CA ARG A 151 -8.06 8.43 -0.48
C ARG A 151 -8.18 9.08 0.90
N LYS A 152 -9.28 8.85 1.63
CA LYS A 152 -9.47 9.36 3.01
C LYS A 152 -8.49 8.70 3.97
N GLN A 153 -8.25 7.39 3.83
CA GLN A 153 -7.38 6.62 4.73
C GLN A 153 -5.90 7.01 4.59
N LEU A 154 -5.45 7.19 3.35
CA LEU A 154 -4.05 7.46 3.04
C LEU A 154 -3.57 8.85 3.49
N VAL A 155 -4.45 9.69 4.10
CA VAL A 155 -4.22 11.10 4.51
C VAL A 155 -2.99 11.63 3.79
N ILE A 156 -3.15 11.95 2.50
CA ILE A 156 -2.06 12.47 1.68
C ILE A 156 -1.44 13.59 2.49
N SER A 157 -0.27 13.33 3.08
CA SER A 157 0.39 14.30 3.94
C SER A 157 0.63 15.49 3.05
N PRO A 158 0.03 16.67 3.30
CA PRO A 158 0.37 17.85 2.54
C PRO A 158 1.72 18.32 3.09
N HIS A 159 2.80 17.60 2.79
CA HIS A 159 4.14 18.10 3.02
C HIS A 159 4.68 18.66 1.70
N ALA A 160 4.61 20.00 1.64
CA ALA A 160 5.51 20.90 0.94
C ALA A 160 5.66 20.71 -0.57
N GLY A 161 4.86 21.47 -1.35
CA GLY A 161 5.24 21.86 -2.71
C GLY A 161 4.26 21.55 -3.85
N LEU A 162 2.98 21.34 -3.58
CA LEU A 162 1.98 21.28 -4.65
C LEU A 162 1.60 22.70 -5.06
N SER A 163 2.23 23.21 -6.12
CA SER A 163 1.81 24.45 -6.79
C SER A 163 0.37 24.31 -7.31
N GLU A 164 -0.39 25.40 -7.20
CA GLU A 164 -1.81 25.50 -7.60
C GLU A 164 -2.07 25.15 -9.08
N ASP A 165 -1.03 25.10 -9.90
CA ASP A 165 -1.16 24.93 -11.36
C ASP A 165 -1.42 23.47 -11.82
N ARG A 166 -1.25 22.47 -10.93
CA ARG A 166 -1.57 21.05 -11.20
C ARG A 166 -3.06 20.70 -11.08
N LEU A 167 -3.92 21.66 -10.73
CA LEU A 167 -5.35 21.44 -10.47
C LEU A 167 -6.24 21.40 -11.75
N LYS A 168 -5.67 21.55 -12.95
CA LYS A 168 -6.45 21.67 -14.20
C LYS A 168 -6.82 20.32 -14.85
N GLN A 169 -6.26 19.20 -14.42
CA GLN A 169 -6.67 17.84 -14.81
C GLN A 169 -6.67 16.94 -13.57
N PRO A 170 -7.60 15.96 -13.44
CA PRO A 170 -7.52 15.00 -12.34
C PRO A 170 -6.18 14.28 -12.47
N PRO A 171 -5.30 14.35 -11.46
CA PRO A 171 -3.95 13.82 -11.58
C PRO A 171 -4.01 12.31 -11.85
N THR A 172 -3.05 11.81 -12.63
CA THR A 172 -2.90 10.40 -13.05
C THR A 172 -3.07 9.41 -11.90
N TRP A 173 -2.58 9.76 -10.71
CA TRP A 173 -2.72 8.94 -9.51
C TRP A 173 -4.18 8.70 -9.05
N LEU A 174 -5.14 9.59 -9.35
CA LEU A 174 -6.56 9.33 -9.04
C LEU A 174 -7.11 8.16 -9.85
N LYS A 175 -6.75 8.08 -11.13
CA LYS A 175 -7.11 6.93 -11.98
C LYS A 175 -6.46 5.65 -11.47
N SER A 176 -5.23 5.73 -10.97
CA SER A 176 -4.54 4.58 -10.36
C SER A 176 -5.23 4.09 -9.09
N LEU A 177 -5.72 4.99 -8.21
CA LEU A 177 -6.55 4.59 -7.07
C LEU A 177 -7.85 3.92 -7.51
N GLN A 178 -8.49 4.41 -8.57
CA GLN A 178 -9.70 3.78 -9.13
C GLN A 178 -9.39 2.38 -9.67
N THR A 179 -8.34 2.21 -10.47
CA THR A 179 -7.89 0.90 -10.97
C THR A 179 -7.67 -0.09 -9.84
N LEU A 180 -6.97 0.31 -8.77
CA LEU A 180 -6.77 -0.52 -7.59
C LEU A 180 -8.08 -0.91 -6.91
N THR A 181 -8.95 0.06 -6.68
CA THR A 181 -10.18 -0.15 -5.90
C THR A 181 -11.26 -0.90 -6.66
N CYS A 182 -11.33 -0.79 -7.99
CA CYS A 182 -12.16 -1.65 -8.83
C CYS A 182 -11.84 -3.14 -8.65
N GLN A 183 -10.58 -3.47 -8.31
CA GLN A 183 -10.13 -4.83 -8.09
C GLN A 183 -10.41 -5.36 -6.66
N LEU A 184 -10.90 -4.50 -5.75
CA LEU A 184 -11.24 -4.86 -4.37
C LEU A 184 -12.70 -5.25 -4.20
N ASP A 185 -13.53 -5.02 -5.21
CA ASP A 185 -14.97 -5.24 -5.12
C ASP A 185 -15.28 -6.75 -5.03
N PRO A 186 -15.85 -7.25 -3.91
CA PRO A 186 -16.11 -8.67 -3.70
C PRO A 186 -17.09 -9.29 -4.71
N TYR A 187 -17.76 -8.47 -5.54
CA TYR A 187 -18.76 -8.92 -6.52
C TYR A 187 -18.21 -9.17 -7.94
N GLN A 188 -16.94 -8.93 -8.24
CA GLN A 188 -16.37 -9.23 -9.57
C GLN A 188 -15.95 -10.69 -9.77
N GLY A 189 -15.95 -11.53 -8.73
CA GLY A 189 -15.63 -12.96 -8.82
C GLY A 189 -16.79 -13.88 -9.22
N ALA A 190 -17.96 -13.32 -9.58
CA ALA A 190 -19.18 -14.08 -9.87
C ALA A 190 -19.88 -13.62 -11.17
N ARG A 191 -19.12 -13.35 -12.23
CA ARG A 191 -19.64 -13.17 -13.59
C ARG A 191 -18.92 -14.06 -14.58
#